data_AF-R7SX61-F1
#
_entry.id   AF-R7SX61-F1
#
_cell.length_a   1.000
_cell.length_b   1.000
_cell.length_c   1.000
_cell.angle_alpha   90.00
_cell.angle_beta   90.00
_cell.angle_gamma   90.00
#
_symmetry.space_group_name_H-M   'P 1'
#
loop_
_entity.id
_entity.type
_entity.pdbx_description
1 polymer ?
#
loop_
_entity_poly.entity_id
_entity_poly.type
_entity_poly.pdbx_seq_one_letter_code
_entity_poly.pdbx_strand_id
1 'polypeptide(L)'
;TYTPDDAPDKSEQGQAGTNKCGTGNDQNSMCQNVYVNSLDDFCLFAPPNPGASSTIGDTERIEVAWCVQGGHGTRVIPDGTITGAHFVQTPDYVQVTGVGDFTKINIPQGDEGGELDPHGADGNGNPIGGLVFSNAFGSVTQMHEWTNFMAYNEFCIRACKGPNAAALCQHIYDVMGCDWNMPGDYSAGSFDSCHGDSGEPMGVYGTSTFHQGQPSTPDAHPAPPKSQCQQANTIAN
;
A
#
# COMPACT_ATOMS: atom_id res chain seq x y z
N THR A 1 -11.11 -10.23 12.29
CA THR A 1 -11.16 -8.76 12.22
C THR A 1 -10.64 -8.20 13.52
N TYR A 2 -9.73 -7.25 13.43
CA TYR A 2 -9.12 -6.54 14.55
C TYR A 2 -9.42 -5.05 14.49
N THR A 3 -9.22 -4.38 15.61
CA THR A 3 -8.95 -2.95 15.70
C THR A 3 -7.47 -2.75 16.04
N PRO A 4 -6.89 -1.55 15.86
CA PRO A 4 -5.52 -1.28 16.30
C PRO A 4 -5.27 -1.58 17.79
N ASP A 5 -6.31 -1.44 18.64
CA ASP A 5 -6.21 -1.64 20.09
C ASP A 5 -6.33 -3.11 20.52
N ASP A 6 -7.04 -3.95 19.76
CA ASP A 6 -7.28 -5.36 20.09
C ASP A 6 -6.42 -6.35 19.29
N ALA A 7 -5.62 -5.85 18.34
CA ALA A 7 -4.73 -6.68 17.55
C ALA A 7 -3.79 -7.52 18.44
N PRO A 8 -3.59 -8.81 18.12
CA PRO A 8 -2.66 -9.65 18.86
C PRO A 8 -1.22 -9.14 18.70
N ASP A 9 -0.27 -9.68 19.45
CA ASP A 9 1.15 -9.36 19.18
C ASP A 9 1.57 -9.85 17.79
N LYS A 10 1.08 -11.04 17.41
CA LYS A 10 1.28 -11.66 16.10
C LYS A 10 -0.07 -12.22 15.64
N SER A 11 -0.48 -11.89 14.42
CA SER A 11 -1.68 -12.45 13.78
C SER A 11 -1.39 -13.79 13.11
N GLU A 12 -0.17 -13.98 12.60
CA GLU A 12 0.22 -15.16 11.83
C GLU A 12 1.52 -15.84 12.31
N GLN A 13 1.64 -17.14 12.03
CA GLN A 13 2.84 -17.91 12.35
C GLN A 13 4.02 -17.48 11.46
N GLY A 14 5.16 -17.15 12.07
CA GLY A 14 6.36 -16.73 11.35
C GLY A 14 6.49 -15.22 11.15
N GLN A 15 5.52 -14.45 11.64
CA GLN A 15 5.55 -13.00 11.61
C GLN A 15 6.77 -12.42 12.34
N ALA A 16 7.56 -11.60 11.64
CA ALA A 16 8.79 -11.02 12.16
C ALA A 16 8.53 -9.87 13.14
N GLY A 17 7.69 -8.92 12.76
CA GLY A 17 7.33 -7.73 13.54
C GLY A 17 6.10 -7.92 14.42
N THR A 18 5.46 -6.85 14.89
CA THR A 18 4.33 -6.92 15.85
C THR A 18 3.11 -6.18 15.33
N ASN A 19 1.91 -6.63 15.69
CA ASN A 19 0.68 -5.85 15.51
C ASN A 19 0.30 -5.02 16.75
N LYS A 20 1.08 -5.06 17.85
CA LYS A 20 0.93 -4.20 19.03
C LYS A 20 1.81 -2.95 18.93
N CYS A 21 1.52 -2.12 17.94
CA CYS A 21 2.39 -1.00 17.57
C CYS A 21 2.44 0.13 18.62
N GLY A 22 1.39 0.32 19.41
CA GLY A 22 1.26 1.48 20.29
C GLY A 22 1.08 2.77 19.46
N THR A 23 1.45 3.92 20.03
CA THR A 23 1.23 5.24 19.41
C THR A 23 2.48 6.11 19.31
N GLY A 24 3.65 5.55 19.67
CA GLY A 24 4.93 6.24 19.57
C GLY A 24 5.45 6.33 18.14
N ASN A 25 6.59 6.99 17.95
CA ASN A 25 7.33 7.01 16.69
C ASN A 25 8.76 6.56 16.96
N ASP A 26 9.21 5.48 16.33
CA ASP A 26 10.57 4.95 16.46
C ASP A 26 11.04 4.43 15.10
N GLN A 27 12.21 4.89 14.65
CA GLN A 27 12.83 4.44 13.39
C GLN A 27 13.28 2.97 13.44
N ASN A 28 13.30 2.35 14.63
CA ASN A 28 13.52 0.92 14.82
C ASN A 28 12.21 0.15 15.06
N SER A 29 11.03 0.79 14.90
CA SER A 29 9.76 0.10 15.09
C SER A 29 9.67 -1.13 14.19
N MET A 30 9.14 -2.20 14.77
CA MET A 30 8.80 -3.44 14.08
C MET A 30 7.29 -3.58 13.89
N CYS A 31 6.54 -2.48 13.94
CA CYS A 31 5.10 -2.49 13.67
C CYS A 31 4.82 -3.00 12.25
N GLN A 32 3.82 -3.88 12.11
CA GLN A 32 3.34 -4.40 10.82
C GLN A 32 1.87 -4.05 10.58
N ASN A 33 1.42 -2.95 11.16
CA ASN A 33 0.11 -2.36 10.88
C ASN A 33 0.31 -1.12 10.03
N VAL A 34 -0.28 -1.09 8.83
CA VAL A 34 -0.32 0.13 7.99
C VAL A 34 -1.72 0.74 8.01
N TYR A 35 -1.77 2.04 7.78
CA TYR A 35 -2.98 2.83 7.77
C TYR A 35 -3.12 3.50 6.40
N VAL A 36 -4.32 3.56 5.86
CA VAL A 36 -4.61 4.29 4.61
C VAL A 36 -5.85 5.14 4.84
N ASN A 37 -5.65 6.32 5.44
CA ASN A 37 -6.75 7.16 5.92
C ASN A 37 -6.94 8.39 5.02
N SER A 38 -5.86 9.04 4.63
CA SER A 38 -5.86 10.25 3.81
C SER A 38 -4.48 10.48 3.18
N LEU A 39 -4.34 11.55 2.41
CA LEU A 39 -3.05 12.00 1.87
C LEU A 39 -2.01 12.31 2.95
N ASP A 40 -2.46 12.74 4.12
CA ASP A 40 -1.61 13.20 5.22
C ASP A 40 -1.38 12.09 6.25
N ASP A 41 -2.16 11.01 6.17
CA ASP A 41 -2.20 9.90 7.11
C ASP A 41 -2.32 8.57 6.34
N PHE A 42 -1.19 8.14 5.79
CA PHE A 42 -1.04 6.82 5.22
C PHE A 42 0.34 6.23 5.52
N CYS A 43 0.44 4.92 5.34
CA CYS A 43 1.67 4.16 5.50
C CYS A 43 1.92 3.23 4.32
N LEU A 44 3.17 2.80 4.23
CA LEU A 44 3.69 1.83 3.26
C LEU A 44 4.41 0.73 4.02
N PHE A 45 4.43 -0.47 3.45
CA PHE A 45 5.32 -1.52 3.92
C PHE A 45 6.69 -1.36 3.25
N ALA A 46 7.77 -1.43 4.03
CA ALA A 46 9.13 -1.39 3.50
C ALA A 46 10.14 -2.07 4.44
N PRO A 47 11.37 -2.38 3.95
CA PRO A 47 12.23 -3.33 4.63
C PRO A 47 12.61 -2.86 6.03
N PRO A 48 12.65 -3.77 7.04
CA PRO A 48 13.02 -3.38 8.39
C PRO A 48 14.48 -2.96 8.51
N ASN A 49 15.35 -3.42 7.61
CA ASN A 49 16.78 -3.09 7.60
C ASN A 49 17.23 -2.73 6.18
N PRO A 50 18.19 -1.80 6.02
CA PRO A 50 18.81 -1.52 4.73
C PRO A 50 19.84 -2.60 4.37
N GLY A 51 20.17 -2.71 3.09
CA GLY A 51 21.18 -3.64 2.60
C GLY A 51 20.96 -4.01 1.14
N ALA A 52 21.95 -4.63 0.50
CA ALA A 52 21.82 -5.06 -0.90
C ALA A 52 20.76 -6.16 -1.11
N SER A 53 20.41 -6.90 -0.04
CA SER A 53 19.37 -7.93 -0.02
C SER A 53 18.05 -7.43 0.58
N SER A 54 17.86 -6.11 0.65
CA SER A 54 16.61 -5.50 1.13
C SER A 54 15.67 -5.17 -0.03
N THR A 55 15.82 -5.86 -1.17
CA THR A 55 14.86 -5.71 -2.26
C THR A 55 13.50 -6.20 -1.79
N ILE A 56 12.42 -5.58 -2.28
CA ILE A 56 11.06 -5.92 -1.86
C ILE A 56 10.77 -7.41 -2.07
N GLY A 57 11.17 -7.97 -3.20
CA GLY A 57 11.01 -9.41 -3.45
C GLY A 57 11.80 -10.32 -2.49
N ASP A 58 12.93 -9.88 -1.94
CA ASP A 58 13.71 -10.66 -0.97
C ASP A 58 13.16 -10.52 0.47
N THR A 59 12.53 -9.39 0.78
CA THR A 59 12.06 -9.06 2.15
C THR A 59 10.56 -9.05 2.32
N GLU A 60 9.77 -9.39 1.29
CA GLU A 60 8.31 -9.29 1.25
C GLU A 60 7.61 -9.86 2.50
N ARG A 61 8.19 -10.90 3.11
CA ARG A 61 7.64 -11.60 4.27
C ARG A 61 7.83 -10.88 5.61
N ILE A 62 8.74 -9.91 5.69
CA ILE A 62 9.20 -9.29 6.93
C ILE A 62 9.11 -7.76 6.94
N GLU A 63 8.46 -7.17 5.94
CA GLU A 63 8.24 -5.74 5.81
C GLU A 63 7.57 -5.14 7.06
N VAL A 64 7.90 -3.88 7.36
CA VAL A 64 7.35 -3.11 8.48
C VAL A 64 6.73 -1.81 8.01
N ALA A 65 5.86 -1.24 8.82
CA ALA A 65 5.10 -0.04 8.48
C ALA A 65 5.95 1.24 8.62
N TRP A 66 5.92 2.04 7.55
CA TRP A 66 6.45 3.38 7.46
C TRP A 66 5.31 4.35 7.13
N CYS A 67 4.96 5.25 8.04
CA CYS A 67 3.88 6.20 7.87
C CYS A 67 4.39 7.61 7.57
N VAL A 68 3.62 8.37 6.81
CA VAL A 68 3.82 9.82 6.70
C VAL A 68 3.59 10.43 8.08
N GLN A 69 2.39 10.30 8.63
CA GLN A 69 2.16 10.80 9.98
C GLN A 69 2.70 9.87 11.07
N GLY A 70 3.24 10.45 12.13
CA GLY A 70 3.43 9.76 13.39
C GLY A 70 2.11 9.50 14.14
N GLY A 71 2.20 8.74 15.24
CA GLY A 71 1.07 8.42 16.13
C GLY A 71 0.56 6.99 16.03
N HIS A 72 1.14 6.19 15.12
CA HIS A 72 0.70 4.82 14.82
C HIS A 72 1.61 3.72 15.40
N GLY A 73 2.66 4.09 16.15
CA GLY A 73 3.63 3.10 16.62
C GLY A 73 4.61 2.64 15.55
N THR A 74 4.64 3.32 14.42
CA THR A 74 5.36 2.95 13.20
C THR A 74 6.67 3.72 13.05
N ARG A 75 7.40 3.41 11.98
CA ARG A 75 8.46 4.28 11.49
C ARG A 75 7.84 5.45 10.76
N VAL A 76 8.53 6.59 10.78
CA VAL A 76 8.07 7.79 10.07
C VAL A 76 8.90 7.94 8.79
N ILE A 77 8.23 8.12 7.65
CA ILE A 77 8.85 8.34 6.34
C ILE A 77 9.62 9.67 6.40
N PRO A 78 10.94 9.71 6.14
CA PRO A 78 11.68 10.97 6.21
C PRO A 78 11.14 12.04 5.25
N ASP A 79 11.10 13.30 5.68
CA ASP A 79 10.65 14.43 4.83
C ASP A 79 11.43 14.48 3.50
N GLY A 80 10.71 14.78 2.42
CA GLY A 80 11.28 14.80 1.07
C GLY A 80 11.63 13.42 0.51
N THR A 81 11.19 12.33 1.13
CA THR A 81 11.16 11.00 0.51
C THR A 81 10.11 10.96 -0.59
N ILE A 82 8.88 11.36 -0.28
CA ILE A 82 7.79 11.40 -1.26
C ILE A 82 7.80 12.77 -1.93
N THR A 83 7.81 12.76 -3.27
CA THR A 83 7.86 13.98 -4.10
C THR A 83 6.57 14.23 -4.88
N GLY A 84 5.66 13.26 -4.93
CA GLY A 84 4.26 13.42 -5.33
C GLY A 84 3.42 12.30 -4.75
N ALA A 85 2.18 12.60 -4.35
CA ALA A 85 1.24 11.60 -3.83
C ALA A 85 -0.22 12.01 -4.04
N HIS A 86 -1.06 11.03 -4.37
CA HIS A 86 -2.44 11.25 -4.77
C HIS A 86 -3.34 10.27 -4.04
N PHE A 87 -4.12 10.78 -3.08
CA PHE A 87 -5.10 9.99 -2.36
C PHE A 87 -6.44 10.04 -3.09
N VAL A 88 -7.04 8.86 -3.29
CA VAL A 88 -8.39 8.72 -3.85
C VAL A 88 -9.24 7.86 -2.94
N GLN A 89 -10.37 8.41 -2.52
CA GLN A 89 -11.41 7.65 -1.84
C GLN A 89 -12.58 7.36 -2.78
N THR A 90 -12.86 6.08 -2.99
CA THR A 90 -14.00 5.60 -3.78
C THR A 90 -15.08 4.97 -2.88
N PRO A 91 -16.25 4.57 -3.39
CA PRO A 91 -17.20 3.79 -2.61
C PRO A 91 -16.65 2.46 -2.07
N ASP A 92 -15.69 1.83 -2.76
CA ASP A 92 -15.24 0.46 -2.47
C ASP A 92 -13.79 0.35 -2.01
N TYR A 93 -12.95 1.37 -2.20
CA TYR A 93 -11.55 1.35 -1.77
C TYR A 93 -10.98 2.75 -1.54
N VAL A 94 -9.91 2.80 -0.76
CA VAL A 94 -8.97 3.94 -0.74
C VAL A 94 -7.70 3.54 -1.46
N GLN A 95 -7.08 4.52 -2.12
CA GLN A 95 -5.83 4.33 -2.85
C GLN A 95 -4.92 5.53 -2.63
N VAL A 96 -3.62 5.28 -2.51
CA VAL A 96 -2.58 6.29 -2.66
C VAL A 96 -1.62 5.83 -3.74
N THR A 97 -1.37 6.68 -4.72
CA THR A 97 -0.33 6.51 -5.75
C THR A 97 0.69 7.62 -5.61
N GLY A 98 1.96 7.35 -5.87
CA GLY A 98 2.96 8.39 -5.74
C GLY A 98 4.38 7.98 -6.11
N VAL A 99 5.27 8.97 -6.07
CA VAL A 99 6.66 8.87 -6.51
C VAL A 99 7.59 9.53 -5.53
N GLY A 100 8.85 9.07 -5.47
CA GLY A 100 9.77 9.48 -4.43
C GLY A 100 11.18 8.90 -4.55
N ASP A 101 11.92 8.99 -3.45
CA ASP A 101 13.22 8.34 -3.25
C ASP A 101 13.11 7.36 -2.06
N PHE A 102 12.58 6.17 -2.34
CA PHE A 102 12.31 5.15 -1.32
C PHE A 102 13.58 4.42 -0.86
N THR A 103 14.75 4.79 -1.40
CA THR A 103 16.03 4.40 -0.78
C THR A 103 16.18 4.94 0.64
N LYS A 104 15.42 6.00 0.97
CA LYS A 104 15.33 6.57 2.32
C LYS A 104 14.52 5.73 3.31
N ILE A 105 13.79 4.71 2.84
CA ILE A 105 13.05 3.75 3.67
C ILE A 105 13.55 2.32 3.47
N ASN A 106 14.86 2.19 3.26
CA ASN A 106 15.62 0.93 3.17
C ASN A 106 15.52 0.15 1.84
N ILE A 107 14.79 0.64 0.84
CA ILE A 107 14.73 -0.03 -0.47
C ILE A 107 16.04 0.20 -1.25
N PRO A 108 16.69 -0.83 -1.80
CA PRO A 108 17.91 -0.66 -2.58
C PRO A 108 17.68 0.21 -3.82
N GLN A 109 18.67 1.03 -4.16
CA GLN A 109 18.68 1.77 -5.41
C GLN A 109 18.57 0.81 -6.60
N GLY A 110 17.59 1.05 -7.48
CA GLY A 110 17.37 0.23 -8.67
C GLY A 110 16.52 -1.02 -8.43
N ASP A 111 15.98 -1.21 -7.22
CA ASP A 111 14.95 -2.23 -7.00
C ASP A 111 13.63 -1.80 -7.67
N GLU A 112 13.29 -2.43 -8.78
CA GLU A 112 12.09 -2.15 -9.58
C GLU A 112 10.81 -2.68 -8.93
N GLY A 113 10.93 -3.35 -7.79
CA GLY A 113 9.87 -3.50 -6.82
C GLY A 113 9.34 -4.91 -6.62
N GLY A 114 8.18 -4.97 -5.98
CA GLY A 114 7.43 -6.20 -5.71
C GLY A 114 6.04 -5.89 -5.19
N GLU A 115 5.18 -6.90 -5.22
CA GLU A 115 3.84 -6.86 -4.64
C GLU A 115 3.85 -7.31 -3.18
N LEU A 116 3.09 -6.60 -2.34
CA LEU A 116 2.79 -6.95 -0.97
C LEU A 116 1.28 -7.03 -0.80
N ASP A 117 0.78 -8.08 -0.15
CA ASP A 117 -0.64 -8.43 -0.12
C ASP A 117 -0.97 -9.38 1.06
N PRO A 118 -2.25 -9.58 1.42
CA PRO A 118 -2.66 -10.42 2.55
C PRO A 118 -2.63 -11.93 2.28
N HIS A 119 -2.41 -12.37 1.03
CA HIS A 119 -2.60 -13.75 0.55
C HIS A 119 -1.34 -14.34 -0.11
N GLY A 120 -0.15 -13.89 0.30
CA GLY A 120 1.14 -14.42 -0.16
C GLY A 120 1.23 -15.96 -0.21
N ALA A 121 2.28 -16.54 -0.80
CA ALA A 121 2.28 -17.93 -1.28
C ALA A 121 1.79 -19.04 -0.31
N ASP A 122 1.90 -18.86 1.00
CA ASP A 122 1.45 -19.79 2.04
C ASP A 122 0.14 -19.38 2.76
N GLY A 123 -0.52 -18.32 2.29
CA GLY A 123 -1.78 -17.77 2.81
C GLY A 123 -1.61 -16.89 4.05
N ASN A 124 -0.37 -16.58 4.45
CA ASN A 124 -0.08 -15.81 5.67
C ASN A 124 0.16 -14.31 5.39
N GLY A 125 0.11 -13.91 4.12
CA GLY A 125 0.43 -12.55 3.65
C GLY A 125 1.93 -12.28 3.47
N ASN A 126 2.19 -11.22 2.72
CA ASN A 126 3.49 -10.63 2.45
C ASN A 126 3.37 -9.11 2.73
N PRO A 127 3.77 -8.60 3.91
CA PRO A 127 4.43 -9.33 4.99
C PRO A 127 3.51 -10.26 5.76
N ILE A 128 4.12 -11.30 6.32
CA ILE A 128 3.43 -12.27 7.17
C ILE A 128 2.76 -11.52 8.31
N GLY A 129 1.45 -11.69 8.46
CA GLY A 129 0.67 -11.05 9.52
C GLY A 129 0.56 -9.52 9.42
N GLY A 130 0.85 -8.95 8.24
CA GLY A 130 0.60 -7.55 7.94
C GLY A 130 -0.89 -7.22 8.03
N LEU A 131 -1.24 -6.17 8.77
CA LEU A 131 -2.63 -5.71 8.91
C LEU A 131 -2.77 -4.31 8.32
N VAL A 132 -3.86 -4.10 7.57
CA VAL A 132 -4.20 -2.78 7.03
C VAL A 132 -5.45 -2.25 7.71
N PHE A 133 -5.41 -0.98 8.11
CA PHE A 133 -6.53 -0.28 8.72
C PHE A 133 -6.89 0.98 7.93
N SER A 134 -8.16 1.35 7.95
CA SER A 134 -8.61 2.63 7.40
C SER A 134 -9.78 3.19 8.20
N ASN A 135 -9.76 4.50 8.44
CA ASN A 135 -10.90 5.28 8.95
C ASN A 135 -11.58 6.13 7.85
N ALA A 136 -11.12 6.05 6.60
CA ALA A 136 -11.68 6.86 5.52
C ALA A 136 -13.19 6.62 5.34
N PHE A 137 -13.65 5.42 5.67
CA PHE A 137 -15.05 5.00 5.57
C PHE A 137 -15.88 5.19 6.85
N GLY A 138 -15.38 5.95 7.82
CA GLY A 138 -16.04 6.21 9.10
C GLY A 138 -15.21 5.76 10.29
N SER A 139 -15.70 4.79 11.07
CA SER A 139 -14.88 4.20 12.14
C SER A 139 -13.71 3.42 11.56
N VAL A 140 -12.57 3.40 12.27
CA VAL A 140 -11.42 2.56 11.92
C VAL A 140 -11.88 1.11 11.73
N THR A 141 -11.58 0.54 10.58
CA THR A 141 -11.83 -0.87 10.27
C THR A 141 -10.57 -1.52 9.74
N GLN A 142 -10.42 -2.82 9.96
CA GLN A 142 -9.46 -3.63 9.24
C GLN A 142 -9.92 -3.78 7.78
N MET A 143 -8.99 -3.58 6.86
CA MET A 143 -9.14 -3.80 5.42
C MET A 143 -8.47 -5.13 5.10
N HIS A 144 -9.27 -6.17 4.83
CA HIS A 144 -8.77 -7.54 4.64
C HIS A 144 -8.19 -7.77 3.25
N GLU A 145 -8.63 -6.99 2.26
CA GLU A 145 -8.14 -7.07 0.89
C GLU A 145 -7.42 -5.76 0.60
N TRP A 146 -6.13 -5.87 0.30
CA TRP A 146 -5.26 -4.74 0.05
C TRP A 146 -4.09 -5.19 -0.82
N THR A 147 -3.49 -4.25 -1.49
CA THR A 147 -2.26 -4.48 -2.25
C THR A 147 -1.36 -3.26 -2.08
N ASN A 148 -0.06 -3.47 -1.93
CA ASN A 148 0.96 -2.42 -1.91
C ASN A 148 2.10 -2.82 -2.83
N PHE A 149 2.37 -2.03 -3.86
CA PHE A 149 3.58 -2.14 -4.64
C PHE A 149 4.56 -1.06 -4.20
N MET A 150 5.81 -1.47 -4.08
CA MET A 150 6.93 -0.61 -3.70
C MET A 150 8.07 -0.83 -4.68
N ALA A 151 8.62 0.26 -5.21
CA ALA A 151 9.88 0.30 -5.95
C ALA A 151 10.78 1.40 -5.36
N TYR A 152 12.04 1.47 -5.79
CA TYR A 152 12.97 2.50 -5.27
C TYR A 152 12.51 3.94 -5.55
N ASN A 153 11.66 4.16 -6.56
CA ASN A 153 11.21 5.49 -7.02
C ASN A 153 9.68 5.69 -7.07
N GLU A 154 8.89 4.65 -6.83
CA GLU A 154 7.43 4.67 -6.98
C GLU A 154 6.76 3.79 -5.92
N PHE A 155 5.53 4.15 -5.57
CA PHE A 155 4.67 3.30 -4.76
C PHE A 155 3.21 3.44 -5.17
N CYS A 156 2.44 2.43 -4.80
CA CYS A 156 1.00 2.52 -4.73
C CYS A 156 0.48 1.56 -3.68
N ILE A 157 -0.56 1.98 -2.97
CA ILE A 157 -1.26 1.16 -1.99
C ILE A 157 -2.75 1.35 -2.18
N ARG A 158 -3.50 0.24 -2.18
CA ARG A 158 -4.96 0.24 -2.23
C ARG A 158 -5.50 -0.68 -1.13
N ALA A 159 -6.53 -0.22 -0.43
CA ALA A 159 -7.23 -1.01 0.57
C ALA A 159 -8.73 -1.05 0.24
N CYS A 160 -9.26 -2.25 0.04
CA CYS A 160 -10.59 -2.48 -0.50
C CYS A 160 -11.57 -3.02 0.56
N LYS A 161 -12.86 -2.71 0.40
CA LYS A 161 -13.95 -3.20 1.25
C LYS A 161 -15.13 -3.69 0.43
N GLY A 162 -16.01 -4.42 1.10
CA GLY A 162 -17.26 -4.91 0.51
C GLY A 162 -17.09 -6.19 -0.31
N PRO A 163 -18.16 -6.63 -1.00
CA PRO A 163 -18.20 -7.95 -1.63
C PRO A 163 -17.23 -8.11 -2.80
N ASN A 164 -16.79 -7.02 -3.42
CA ASN A 164 -15.86 -7.02 -4.56
C ASN A 164 -14.40 -6.76 -4.14
N ALA A 165 -14.11 -6.72 -2.83
CA ALA A 165 -12.82 -6.26 -2.33
C ALA A 165 -11.64 -7.05 -2.91
N ALA A 166 -11.72 -8.39 -2.94
CA ALA A 166 -10.67 -9.25 -3.50
C ALA A 166 -10.47 -9.06 -5.01
N ALA A 167 -11.51 -8.65 -5.74
CA ALA A 167 -11.41 -8.39 -7.17
C ALA A 167 -10.80 -6.99 -7.46
N LEU A 168 -11.03 -6.03 -6.56
CA LEU A 168 -10.54 -4.65 -6.66
C LEU A 168 -9.12 -4.46 -6.08
N CYS A 169 -8.71 -5.33 -5.16
CA CYS A 169 -7.36 -5.45 -4.58
C CYS A 169 -6.86 -6.88 -4.83
N GLN A 170 -6.71 -7.21 -6.11
CA GLN A 170 -6.27 -8.53 -6.54
C GLN A 170 -4.77 -8.72 -6.28
N HIS A 171 -4.34 -9.97 -6.13
CA HIS A 171 -2.98 -10.31 -5.72
C HIS A 171 -2.28 -11.37 -6.59
N ILE A 172 -2.60 -11.38 -7.89
CA ILE A 172 -2.07 -12.35 -8.86
C ILE A 172 -1.37 -11.68 -10.05
N TYR A 173 -1.05 -10.40 -9.91
CA TYR A 173 -0.53 -9.53 -10.98
C TYR A 173 0.77 -8.84 -10.54
N ASP A 174 1.59 -9.59 -9.81
CA ASP A 174 2.75 -9.14 -9.05
C ASP A 174 3.82 -8.45 -9.91
N VAL A 175 3.96 -8.86 -11.19
CA VAL A 175 4.99 -8.29 -12.09
C VAL A 175 4.46 -7.15 -12.95
N MET A 176 3.18 -6.79 -12.81
CA MET A 176 2.55 -5.74 -13.60
C MET A 176 2.81 -4.33 -13.05
N GLY A 177 3.15 -4.25 -11.76
CA GLY A 177 3.51 -3.00 -11.09
C GLY A 177 2.33 -2.05 -10.86
N CYS A 178 2.67 -0.83 -10.46
CA CYS A 178 1.73 0.16 -9.97
C CYS A 178 0.77 0.69 -11.04
N ASP A 179 1.30 1.23 -12.14
CA ASP A 179 0.50 1.83 -13.21
C ASP A 179 -0.57 0.87 -13.77
N TRP A 180 -0.27 -0.43 -13.81
CA TRP A 180 -1.18 -1.42 -14.35
C TRP A 180 -2.23 -1.89 -13.33
N ASN A 181 -1.83 -2.17 -12.08
CA ASN A 181 -2.74 -2.66 -11.04
C ASN A 181 -3.58 -1.53 -10.42
N MET A 182 -2.98 -0.36 -10.24
CA MET A 182 -3.59 0.81 -9.61
C MET A 182 -3.50 2.06 -10.51
N PRO A 183 -4.15 2.06 -11.68
CA PRO A 183 -4.15 3.21 -12.58
C PRO A 183 -4.56 4.49 -11.84
N GLY A 184 -3.77 5.55 -12.00
CA GLY A 184 -3.91 6.75 -11.20
C GLY A 184 -3.01 7.89 -11.66
N ASP A 185 -2.79 8.83 -10.75
CA ASP A 185 -1.86 9.94 -10.95
C ASP A 185 -0.57 9.64 -10.18
N TYR A 186 0.56 9.71 -10.87
CA TYR A 186 1.91 9.48 -10.33
C TYR A 186 2.80 10.71 -10.56
N SER A 187 2.20 11.88 -10.78
CA SER A 187 2.94 13.07 -11.14
C SER A 187 3.74 13.65 -9.97
N ALA A 188 5.06 13.75 -10.16
CA ALA A 188 5.95 14.41 -9.21
C ALA A 188 5.62 15.91 -9.07
N GLY A 189 5.84 16.45 -7.87
CA GLY A 189 5.65 17.86 -7.55
C GLY A 189 4.20 18.27 -7.32
N SER A 190 3.28 17.30 -7.24
CA SER A 190 1.87 17.57 -6.96
C SER A 190 1.33 16.60 -5.91
N PHE A 191 0.34 17.09 -5.18
CA PHE A 191 -0.28 16.36 -4.10
C PHE A 191 -1.78 16.63 -4.10
N ASP A 192 -2.62 15.60 -4.12
CA ASP A 192 -4.05 15.79 -4.04
C ASP A 192 -4.81 14.71 -3.27
N SER A 193 -5.96 15.12 -2.74
CA SER A 193 -6.98 14.25 -2.18
C SER A 193 -8.25 14.41 -2.99
N CYS A 194 -8.76 13.33 -3.57
CA CYS A 194 -9.97 13.34 -4.38
C CYS A 194 -10.98 12.28 -3.92
N HIS A 195 -12.24 12.50 -4.26
CA HIS A 195 -13.19 11.41 -4.40
C HIS A 195 -13.08 10.80 -5.79
N GLY A 196 -13.38 9.51 -5.93
CA GLY A 196 -13.38 8.83 -7.23
C GLY A 196 -14.49 7.81 -7.36
N ASP A 197 -14.79 7.43 -8.59
CA ASP A 197 -15.62 6.26 -8.86
C ASP A 197 -14.83 4.98 -8.56
N SER A 198 -15.53 3.90 -8.17
CA SER A 198 -14.89 2.58 -8.07
C SER A 198 -14.43 2.15 -9.47
N GLY A 199 -13.16 1.74 -9.56
CA GLY A 199 -12.58 1.24 -10.80
C GLY A 199 -13.05 -0.14 -11.19
N GLU A 200 -12.61 -0.57 -12.37
CA GLU A 200 -12.81 -1.95 -12.82
C GLU A 200 -11.93 -2.92 -12.00
N PRO A 201 -12.38 -4.16 -11.75
CA PRO A 201 -11.54 -5.19 -11.12
C PRO A 201 -10.26 -5.43 -11.91
N MET A 202 -9.15 -5.60 -11.21
CA MET A 202 -7.84 -5.79 -11.84
C MET A 202 -7.87 -7.01 -12.76
N GLY A 203 -7.42 -6.83 -14.00
CA GLY A 203 -7.33 -7.90 -15.00
C GLY A 203 -8.66 -8.40 -15.57
N VAL A 204 -9.80 -7.74 -15.32
CA VAL A 204 -11.11 -8.13 -15.84
C VAL A 204 -11.56 -7.19 -16.97
N TYR A 205 -11.50 -7.68 -18.21
CA TYR A 205 -11.85 -6.92 -19.41
C TYR A 205 -13.18 -7.41 -19.98
N GLY A 206 -14.27 -6.73 -19.61
CA GLY A 206 -15.62 -7.11 -19.99
C GLY A 206 -16.02 -8.48 -19.42
N THR A 207 -16.02 -9.51 -20.26
CA THR A 207 -16.31 -10.90 -19.86
C THR A 207 -15.07 -11.79 -19.83
N SER A 208 -13.87 -11.22 -20.01
CA SER A 208 -12.61 -11.96 -20.02
C SER A 208 -11.75 -11.59 -18.82
N THR A 209 -10.95 -12.56 -18.36
CA THR A 209 -9.98 -12.36 -17.29
C THR A 209 -8.59 -12.64 -17.83
N PHE A 210 -7.71 -11.65 -17.70
CA PHE A 210 -6.29 -11.81 -17.96
C PHE A 210 -5.64 -12.59 -16.81
N HIS A 211 -4.67 -13.44 -17.14
CA HIS A 211 -3.81 -14.06 -16.16
C HIS A 211 -2.36 -13.76 -16.51
N GLN A 212 -1.58 -13.35 -15.50
CA GLN A 212 -0.16 -13.05 -15.68
C GLN A 212 0.58 -14.22 -16.33
N GLY A 213 1.48 -13.90 -17.27
CA GLY A 213 2.24 -14.88 -18.04
C GLY A 213 1.57 -15.35 -19.35
N GLN A 214 0.36 -14.88 -19.66
CA GLN A 214 -0.22 -15.07 -20.99
C GLN A 214 0.62 -14.39 -22.10
N PRO A 215 0.53 -14.85 -23.37
CA PRO A 215 1.38 -14.34 -24.46
C PRO A 215 1.18 -12.87 -24.82
N SER A 216 0.05 -12.28 -24.42
CA SER A 216 -0.28 -10.87 -24.64
C SER A 216 -0.84 -10.32 -23.33
N THR A 217 -0.21 -9.27 -22.83
CA THR A 217 -0.70 -8.52 -21.70
C THR A 217 -1.59 -7.37 -22.22
N PRO A 218 -2.85 -7.25 -21.78
CA PRO A 218 -3.68 -6.12 -22.13
C PRO A 218 -3.19 -4.84 -21.46
N ASP A 219 -3.59 -3.69 -22.01
CA ASP A 219 -3.35 -2.39 -21.39
C ASP A 219 -4.00 -2.32 -20.01
N ALA A 220 -3.44 -1.49 -19.14
CA ALA A 220 -4.03 -1.16 -17.85
C ALA A 220 -5.47 -0.64 -18.02
N HIS A 221 -6.32 -0.86 -17.01
CA HIS A 221 -7.61 -0.16 -16.99
C HIS A 221 -7.40 1.36 -16.95
N PRO A 222 -8.32 2.15 -17.52
CA PRO A 222 -8.24 3.60 -17.34
C PRO A 222 -8.40 3.97 -15.87
N ALA A 223 -7.67 4.99 -15.41
CA ALA A 223 -7.90 5.58 -14.10
C ALA A 223 -9.37 6.04 -13.98
N PRO A 224 -10.09 5.69 -12.90
CA PRO A 224 -11.47 6.10 -12.74
C PRO A 224 -11.61 7.63 -12.64
N PRO A 225 -12.75 8.20 -13.07
CA PRO A 225 -12.99 9.63 -12.90
C PRO A 225 -12.83 10.07 -11.45
N LYS A 226 -12.06 11.15 -11.24
CA LYS A 226 -11.89 11.81 -9.94
C LYS A 226 -12.76 13.07 -9.88
N SER A 227 -13.20 13.44 -8.68
CA SER A 227 -13.97 14.64 -8.39
C SER A 227 -13.60 15.21 -7.01
N GLN A 228 -14.03 16.45 -6.74
CA GLN A 228 -13.83 17.12 -5.45
C GLN A 228 -12.36 17.15 -4.99
N CYS A 229 -11.43 17.23 -5.94
CA CYS A 229 -10.00 17.21 -5.67
C CYS A 229 -9.55 18.45 -4.90
N GLN A 230 -8.84 18.23 -3.80
CA GLN A 230 -8.18 19.24 -2.99
C GLN A 230 -6.68 19.10 -3.17
N GLN A 231 -6.04 20.17 -3.63
CA GLN A 231 -4.60 20.20 -3.82
C GLN A 231 -3.91 20.53 -2.49
N ALA A 232 -2.81 19.83 -2.20
CA ALA A 232 -1.90 20.14 -1.11
C ALA A 232 -0.56 20.62 -1.69
N ASN A 233 0.14 21.46 -0.94
CA ASN A 233 1.47 21.93 -1.37
C ASN A 233 2.56 20.91 -1.04
N THR A 234 2.37 20.15 0.05
CA THR A 234 3.32 19.16 0.57
C THR A 234 2.54 18.13 1.38
N ILE A 235 3.15 16.97 1.59
CA ILE A 235 2.88 16.09 2.74
C ILE A 235 4.13 16.12 3.64
N ALA A 236 3.93 16.16 4.95
CA ALA A 236 5.02 16.23 5.92
C ALA A 236 4.60 15.57 7.23
N ASN A 237 5.60 15.14 8.00
CA ASN A 237 5.41 14.50 9.29
C ASN A 237 5.14 15.48 10.43
#